data_AF-A0A0C3JMN6-F1
#
_entry.id   AF-A0A0C3JMN6-F1
#
_cell.length_a   1.000
_cell.length_b   1.000
_cell.length_c   1.000
_cell.angle_alpha   90.00
_cell.angle_beta   90.00
_cell.angle_gamma   90.00
#
_symmetry.space_group_name_H-M   'P 1'
#
loop_
_entity.id
_entity.type
_entity.pdbx_description
1 polymer ?
#
loop_
_entity_poly.entity_id
_entity_poly.type
_entity_poly.pdbx_seq_one_letter_code
_entity_poly.pdbx_strand_id
1 'polypeptide(L)' 'DGILHCDIVKGSFCTETFMRFIEGLLNNMQPYPAPNSVIVMDNCQIHKHADIQNLIEAR' A
#
# COMPACT_ATOMS: atom_id res chain seq x y z
N ASP A 1 -7.89 13.83 7.99
CA ASP A 1 -7.88 14.21 6.56
C ASP A 1 -6.53 14.78 6.19
N GLY A 2 -5.90 14.26 5.15
CA GLY A 2 -4.53 14.60 4.76
C GLY A 2 -3.79 13.42 4.13
N ILE A 3 -2.47 13.55 3.98
CA ILE A 3 -1.58 12.48 3.50
C ILE A 3 -1.31 11.52 4.66
N LEU A 4 -1.55 10.23 4.47
CA LEU A 4 -1.31 9.19 5.49
C LEU A 4 0.11 8.64 5.45
N HIS A 5 0.67 8.45 4.24
CA HIS A 5 2.02 7.96 3.99
C HIS A 5 2.48 8.47 2.62
N CYS A 6 3.80 8.66 2.42
CA CYS A 6 4.37 9.20 1.18
C CYS A 6 5.86 8.84 1.09
N ASP A 7 6.27 8.28 -0.05
CA ASP A 7 7.67 7.99 -0.38
C ASP A 7 8.12 8.80 -1.60
N ILE A 8 9.36 9.29 -1.57
CA ILE A 8 9.99 9.97 -2.71
C ILE A 8 11.04 9.02 -3.33
N VAL A 9 10.70 8.44 -4.47
CA VAL A 9 11.56 7.47 -5.17
C VAL A 9 12.28 8.12 -6.34
N LYS A 10 13.60 7.90 -6.44
CA LYS A 10 14.41 8.35 -7.57
C LYS A 10 14.42 7.28 -8.67
N GLY A 11 13.79 7.56 -9.81
CA GLY A 11 13.76 6.68 -10.97
C GLY A 11 12.39 6.02 -11.16
N SER A 12 12.38 4.78 -11.65
CA SER A 12 11.16 3.99 -11.82
C SER A 12 10.67 3.40 -10.49
N PHE A 13 9.36 3.14 -10.42
CA PHE A 13 8.72 2.45 -9.30
C PHE A 13 8.27 1.07 -9.80
N CYS A 14 8.74 0.01 -9.16
CA CYS A 14 8.45 -1.38 -9.51
C CYS A 14 7.70 -2.09 -8.38
N THR A 15 7.31 -3.35 -8.60
CA THR A 15 6.62 -4.19 -7.62
C THR A 15 7.34 -4.25 -6.26
N GLU A 16 8.67 -4.40 -6.24
CA GLU A 16 9.44 -4.47 -4.99
C GLU A 16 9.38 -3.18 -4.18
N THR A 17 9.58 -2.02 -4.84
CA THR A 17 9.47 -0.72 -4.18
C THR A 17 8.03 -0.40 -3.77
N PHE A 18 7.05 -0.92 -4.52
CA PHE A 18 5.64 -0.79 -4.19
C PHE A 18 5.24 -1.62 -2.95
N MET A 19 5.75 -2.84 -2.81
CA MET A 19 5.52 -3.66 -1.60
C MET A 19 6.03 -2.97 -0.33
N ARG A 20 7.23 -2.36 -0.39
CA ARG A 20 7.79 -1.58 0.73
C ARG A 20 6.93 -0.38 1.11
N PHE A 21 6.38 0.33 0.12
CA PHE A 21 5.42 1.41 0.35
C PHE A 21 4.13 0.90 1.01
N ILE A 22 3.63 -0.28 0.62
CA ILE A 22 2.46 -0.91 1.26
C ILE A 22 2.77 -1.28 2.72
N GLU A 23 3.94 -1.85 3.02
CA GLU A 23 4.38 -2.12 4.40
C GLU A 23 4.40 -0.83 5.26
N GLY A 24 4.81 0.30 4.69
CA GLY A 24 4.80 1.63 5.34
C GLY A 24 3.43 2.31 5.43
N LEU A 25 2.50 2.02 4.51
CA LEU A 25 1.11 2.51 4.52
C LEU A 25 0.25 1.71 5.51
N LEU A 26 0.51 0.41 5.63
CA LEU A 26 0.18 -0.38 6.80
C LEU A 26 0.94 0.18 8.02
N ASN A 27 0.67 -0.30 9.23
CA ASN A 27 0.84 0.44 10.50
C ASN A 27 -0.06 1.69 10.60
N ASN A 28 -0.03 2.60 9.61
CA ASN A 28 -0.78 3.87 9.64
C ASN A 28 -2.29 3.71 9.37
N MET A 29 -2.68 2.72 8.57
CA MET A 29 -4.10 2.34 8.37
C MET A 29 -4.74 1.71 9.62
N GLN A 30 -6.07 1.68 9.68
CA GLN A 30 -6.88 1.05 10.74
C GLN A 30 -7.63 -0.20 10.24
N PRO A 31 -8.09 -1.11 11.12
CA PRO A 31 -8.97 -2.21 10.73
C PRO A 31 -10.32 -1.71 10.18
N TYR A 32 -10.88 -2.42 9.19
CA TYR A 32 -12.20 -2.12 8.65
C TYR A 32 -13.30 -2.34 9.71
N PRO A 33 -14.31 -1.46 9.87
CA PRO A 33 -14.67 -0.32 9.01
C PRO A 33 -14.21 1.06 9.54
N ALA A 34 -13.14 1.14 10.35
CA ALA A 34 -12.65 2.42 10.86
C ALA A 34 -12.12 3.35 9.74
N PRO A 35 -11.94 4.66 9.98
CA PRO A 35 -11.32 5.56 9.00
C PRO A 35 -9.94 5.06 8.55
N ASN A 36 -9.60 5.28 7.28
CA ASN A 36 -8.34 4.82 6.67
C ASN A 36 -8.14 3.28 6.70
N SER A 37 -9.21 2.52 6.44
CA SER A 37 -9.19 1.04 6.43
C SER A 37 -9.29 0.38 5.05
N VAL A 38 -9.48 1.16 3.98
CA VAL A 38 -9.62 0.64 2.61
C VAL A 38 -8.57 1.27 1.71
N ILE A 39 -7.82 0.44 0.99
CA ILE A 39 -6.88 0.86 -0.06
C ILE A 39 -7.64 0.90 -1.39
N VAL A 40 -7.56 2.00 -2.12
CA VAL A 40 -8.14 2.17 -3.46
C VAL A 40 -7.03 2.62 -4.42
N MET A 41 -6.86 1.90 -5.53
CA MET A 41 -5.74 2.06 -6.46
C MET A 41 -6.21 1.85 -7.90
N ASP A 42 -5.41 2.28 -8.86
CA ASP A 42 -5.60 1.96 -10.27
C ASP A 42 -5.12 0.53 -10.61
N ASN A 43 -5.53 0.06 -11.79
CA ASN A 43 -5.39 -1.34 -12.23
C ASN A 43 -4.00 -1.69 -12.79
N CYS A 44 -2.94 -1.01 -12.33
CA CYS A 44 -1.56 -1.19 -12.78
C CYS A 44 -1.06 -2.63 -12.54
N GLN A 45 -0.17 -3.13 -13.41
CA GLN A 45 0.34 -4.51 -13.30
C GLN A 45 1.15 -4.74 -12.02
N ILE A 46 1.91 -3.74 -11.55
CA ILE A 46 2.74 -3.89 -10.34
C ILE A 46 1.92 -4.03 -9.05
N HIS A 47 0.65 -3.60 -9.05
CA HIS A 47 -0.25 -3.72 -7.88
C HIS A 47 -0.83 -5.12 -7.69
N LYS A 48 -0.61 -6.05 -8.65
CA LYS A 48 -1.26 -7.37 -8.71
C LYS A 48 -0.38 -8.52 -8.22
N HIS A 49 0.75 -8.21 -7.61
CA HIS A 49 1.63 -9.24 -7.04
C HIS A 49 0.95 -9.88 -5.82
N ALA A 50 0.93 -11.21 -5.74
CA ALA A 50 0.22 -11.94 -4.68
C ALA A 50 0.67 -11.50 -3.27
N ASP A 51 1.96 -11.19 -3.10
CA ASP A 51 2.49 -10.76 -1.80
C ASP A 51 1.93 -9.42 -1.31
N ILE A 52 1.44 -8.55 -2.20
CA ILE A 52 0.74 -7.31 -1.80
C ILE A 52 -0.57 -7.66 -1.11
N GLN A 53 -1.31 -8.65 -1.63
CA GLN A 53 -2.53 -9.14 -1.01
C GLN A 53 -2.22 -9.86 0.31
N ASN A 54 -1.20 -10.72 0.34
CA ASN A 54 -0.75 -11.40 1.55
C ASN A 54 -0.38 -10.41 2.67
N LEU A 55 0.33 -9.32 2.35
CA LEU A 55 0.69 -8.25 3.30
C LEU A 55 -0.54 -7.52 3.88
N ILE A 56 -1.56 -7.28 3.06
CA ILE A 56 -2.79 -6.60 3.48
C ILE A 56 -3.68 -7.52 4.33
N GLU A 57 -3.79 -8.80 3.97
CA GLU A 57 -4.63 -9.79 4.65
C GLU A 57 -4.03 -10.32 5.97
N ALA A 58 -2.71 -10.19 6.14
CA ALA A 58 -2.02 -10.62 7.37
C ALA A 58 -2.15 -9.62 8.55
N ARG A 59 -2.94 -8.54 8.41
CA ARG A 59 -3.04 -7.42 9.36
C ARG A 59 -4.46 -7.17 9.87
#